data_AF-A0A535HWJ2-F1
#
_entry.id   AF-A0A535HWJ2-F1
#
_cell.length_a   1.000
_cell.length_b   1.000
_cell.length_c   1.000
_cell.angle_alpha   90.00
_cell.angle_beta   90.00
_cell.angle_gamma   90.00
#
_symmetry.space_group_name_H-M   'P 1'
#
loop_
_entity.id
_entity.type
_entity.pdbx_description
1 polymer ?
#
loop_
_entity_poly.entity_id
_entity_poly.type
_entity_poly.pdbx_seq_one_letter_code
_entity_poly.pdbx_strand_id
1 'polypeptide(L)' 'MAKRGTPVHIDDVITAIETARDKVMADEVKSLVKLGLPKNVAWKMVAERFRQRGEEGEETVGEGTQTPWPDMS' A
#
# COMPACT_ATOMS: atom_id res chain seq x y z
N MET A 1 35.99 -4.84 2.50
CA MET A 1 35.31 -4.66 3.80
C MET A 1 33.81 -4.68 3.57
N ALA A 2 33.12 -5.76 3.93
CA ALA A 2 31.67 -5.79 3.86
C ALA A 2 31.12 -4.90 4.99
N LYS A 3 30.36 -3.86 4.63
CA LYS A 3 29.69 -2.99 5.60
C LYS A 3 28.63 -3.86 6.29
N ARG A 4 28.92 -4.33 7.50
CA ARG A 4 27.95 -5.07 8.32
C ARG A 4 26.77 -4.12 8.50
N GLY A 5 25.65 -4.43 7.85
CA GLY A 5 24.42 -3.64 7.95
C GLY A 5 24.04 -3.52 9.42
N THR A 6 23.65 -2.32 9.84
CA THR A 6 23.01 -2.10 11.13
C THR A 6 21.86 -3.09 11.27
N PRO A 7 21.72 -3.79 12.42
CA PRO A 7 20.60 -4.70 12.61
C PRO A 7 19.31 -3.86 12.50
N VAL A 8 18.50 -4.15 11.49
CA VAL A 8 17.16 -3.58 11.36
C VAL A 8 16.25 -4.41 12.27
N HIS A 9 15.59 -3.76 13.22
CA HIS A 9 14.62 -4.45 14.07
C HIS A 9 13.36 -4.75 13.27
N ILE A 10 12.73 -5.89 13.53
CA ILE A 10 11.48 -6.28 12.86
C ILE A 10 10.42 -5.19 13.06
N ASP A 11 10.37 -4.57 14.24
CA ASP A 11 9.47 -3.46 14.54
C ASP A 11 9.69 -2.24 13.63
N ASP A 12 10.94 -1.94 13.27
CA ASP A 12 11.27 -0.87 12.33
C ASP A 12 10.75 -1.19 10.92
N VAL A 13 10.83 -2.46 10.52
CA VAL A 13 10.31 -2.93 9.22
C VAL A 13 8.78 -2.82 9.19
N ILE A 14 8.10 -3.26 10.25
CA ILE A 14 6.64 -3.18 10.37
C ILE A 14 6.20 -1.71 10.32
N THR A 15 6.85 -0.85 11.12
CA THR A 15 6.56 0.58 11.16
C THR A 15 6.78 1.23 9.79
N ALA A 16 7.84 0.85 9.06
CA ALA A 16 8.10 1.35 7.71
C ALA A 16 7.02 0.91 6.72
N ILE A 17 6.54 -0.34 6.81
CA ILE A 17 5.46 -0.86 5.97
C ILE A 17 4.15 -0.11 6.24
N GLU A 18 3.78 0.07 7.51
CA GLU A 18 2.57 0.80 7.90
C GLU A 18 2.63 2.26 7.45
N THR A 19 3.78 2.92 7.66
CA THR A 19 4.02 4.29 7.20
C THR A 19 3.92 4.41 5.68
N ALA A 20 4.44 3.44 4.94
CA ALA A 20 4.34 3.44 3.48
C ALA A 20 2.89 3.27 3.02
N ARG A 21 2.12 2.39 3.66
CA ARG A 21 0.69 2.18 3.40
C ARG A 21 -0.10 3.48 3.58
N ASP A 22 0.11 4.18 4.70
CA ASP A 22 -0.60 5.43 5.00
C ASP A 22 -0.32 6.53 3.98
N LYS A 23 0.92 6.60 3.47
CA LYS A 23 1.28 7.55 2.41
C LYS A 23 0.52 7.28 1.11
N VAL A 24 0.45 6.01 0.69
CA VAL A 24 -0.29 5.64 -0.53
C VAL A 24 -1.79 5.95 -0.35
N MET A 25 -2.38 5.62 0.80
CA MET A 25 -3.75 5.98 1.09
C MET A 25 -3.97 7.51 1.00
N ALA A 26 -3.08 8.30 1.58
CA ALA A 26 -3.19 9.76 1.57
C ALA A 26 -3.11 10.34 0.15
N ASP A 27 -2.26 9.79 -0.71
CA ASP A 27 -2.11 10.24 -2.10
C ASP A 27 -3.31 9.81 -2.98
N GLU A 28 -3.86 8.61 -2.78
CA GLU A 28 -5.10 8.20 -3.44
C GLU A 28 -6.29 9.08 -3.03
N VAL A 29 -6.42 9.38 -1.73
CA VAL A 29 -7.46 10.30 -1.24
C VAL A 29 -7.30 11.69 -1.82
N LYS A 30 -6.07 12.21 -1.89
CA LYS A 30 -5.77 13.52 -2.48
C LYS A 30 -6.12 13.56 -3.96
N SER A 31 -5.85 12.47 -4.69
CA SER A 31 -6.20 12.33 -6.10
C SER A 31 -7.72 12.38 -6.32
N LEU A 32 -8.48 11.61 -5.54
CA LEU A 32 -9.95 11.59 -5.62
C LEU A 32 -10.57 12.95 -5.26
N VAL A 33 -10.02 13.63 -4.25
CA VAL A 33 -10.47 14.98 -3.88
C VAL A 33 -10.21 15.97 -5.02
N LYS A 34 -9.07 15.85 -5.72
CA LYS A 34 -8.75 16.68 -6.89
C LYS A 34 -9.71 16.43 -8.07
N LEU A 35 -10.28 15.23 -8.17
CA LEU A 35 -11.33 14.88 -9.13
C LEU A 35 -12.74 15.37 -8.73
N GLY A 36 -12.88 16.00 -7.55
CA GLY A 36 -14.14 16.59 -7.08
C GLY A 36 -14.91 15.73 -6.07
N LEU A 37 -14.33 14.62 -5.58
CA LEU A 37 -14.97 13.83 -4.53
C LEU A 37 -14.82 14.52 -3.16
N PRO A 38 -15.87 14.52 -2.32
CA PRO A 38 -15.76 14.91 -0.92
C PRO A 38 -14.70 14.07 -0.19
N LYS A 39 -13.86 14.71 0.63
CA LYS A 39 -12.73 14.06 1.33
C LYS A 39 -13.14 12.84 2.16
N ASN A 40 -14.29 12.91 2.82
CA ASN A 40 -14.84 11.82 3.61
C ASN A 40 -15.24 10.61 2.75
N VAL A 41 -15.77 10.83 1.55
CA VAL A 41 -16.13 9.77 0.60
C VAL A 41 -14.88 9.16 0.00
N ALA A 42 -13.94 9.99 -0.46
CA ALA A 42 -12.65 9.55 -0.98
C ALA A 42 -11.89 8.69 0.03
N TRP A 43 -11.84 9.11 1.29
CA TRP A 43 -11.21 8.34 2.36
C TRP A 43 -11.88 6.98 2.60
N LYS A 44 -13.22 6.92 2.62
CA LYS A 44 -13.94 5.65 2.76
C LYS A 44 -13.68 4.70 1.60
N MET A 45 -13.68 5.19 0.36
CA MET A 45 -13.41 4.37 -0.82
C MET A 45 -12.00 3.77 -0.81
N VAL A 46 -11.00 4.59 -0.48
CA VAL A 46 -9.61 4.13 -0.39
C VAL A 46 -9.43 3.18 0.79
N ALA A 47 -9.98 3.49 1.96
CA ALA A 47 -9.90 2.63 3.13
C ALA A 47 -10.54 1.25 2.89
N GLU A 48 -11.68 1.21 2.18
CA GLU A 48 -12.35 -0.04 1.81
C GLU A 48 -11.49 -0.89 0.87
N ARG A 49 -10.90 -0.29 -0.17
CA ARG A 49 -9.99 -1.00 -1.08
C ARG A 49 -8.77 -1.56 -0.36
N PHE A 50 -8.20 -0.82 0.57
CA PHE A 50 -7.05 -1.26 1.37
C PHE A 50 -7.40 -2.27 2.46
N ARG A 51 -8.69 -2.42 2.79
CA ARG A 51 -9.20 -3.49 3.66
C ARG A 51 -9.46 -4.76 2.84
N GLN A 52 -10.11 -4.64 1.68
CA GLN A 52 -10.32 -5.74 0.73
C GLN A 52 -9.00 -6.35 0.26
N ARG A 53 -7.95 -5.56 0.02
CA ARG A 53 -6.62 -6.10 -0.33
C ARG A 53 -6.01 -7.02 0.74
N GLY A 54 -6.48 -6.95 1.99
CA GLY A 54 -6.10 -7.88 3.06
C GLY A 54 -6.92 -9.18 3.09
N GLU A 55 -8.10 -9.18 2.46
CA GLU A 55 -9.04 -10.32 2.41
C GLU A 55 -8.96 -11.06 1.05
N GLU A 56 -8.66 -10.35 -0.05
CA GLU A 56 -8.43 -10.92 -1.40
C GLU A 56 -7.02 -11.53 -1.57
N GLY A 57 -6.39 -11.97 -0.48
CA GLY A 57 -5.16 -12.75 -0.53
C GLY A 57 -5.36 -14.20 -1.00
N GLU A 58 -6.60 -14.66 -1.20
CA GLU A 58 -6.88 -16.06 -1.54
C GLU A 58 -7.61 -16.31 -2.88
N GLU A 59 -8.39 -15.39 -3.47
CA GLU A 59 -9.19 -15.79 -4.65
C GLU A 59 -9.76 -14.67 -5.53
N THR A 60 -8.94 -13.90 -6.24
CA THR A 60 -9.42 -13.20 -7.47
C THR A 60 -8.34 -13.18 -8.55
N VAL A 61 -8.14 -14.34 -9.19
CA VAL A 61 -7.63 -14.38 -10.57
C VAL A 61 -8.72 -13.78 -11.47
N GLY A 62 -8.65 -12.48 -11.69
CA GLY A 62 -9.65 -11.73 -12.46
C GLY A 62 -9.08 -10.44 -13.02
N GLU A 63 -8.28 -10.60 -14.08
CA GLU A 63 -8.01 -9.63 -15.15
C GLU A 63 -7.65 -8.18 -14.76
N GLY A 64 -6.35 -7.88 -14.78
CA GLY A 64 -5.86 -6.52 -15.01
C GLY A 64 -4.72 -6.04 -14.11
N THR A 65 -3.50 -6.48 -14.44
CA THR A 65 -2.21 -5.89 -14.00
C THR A 65 -1.66 -6.36 -12.64
N GLN A 66 -1.45 -7.67 -12.50
CA GLN A 66 -0.27 -8.14 -11.77
C GLN A 66 0.98 -7.66 -12.51
N THR A 67 1.60 -6.57 -12.06
CA THR A 67 3.06 -6.58 -12.04
C THR A 67 3.44 -7.01 -10.63
N PRO A 68 3.79 -8.29 -10.41
CA PRO A 68 4.58 -8.60 -9.24
C PRO A 68 5.90 -7.85 -9.45
N TRP A 69 6.43 -7.31 -8.37
CA TRP A 69 7.76 -6.72 -8.28
C TRP A 69 8.72 -7.28 -9.34
N PRO A 70 9.45 -6.43 -10.10
CA PRO A 70 10.40 -6.94 -11.07
C PRO A 70 11.34 -7.90 -10.35
N ASP A 71 11.39 -9.14 -10.86
CA ASP A 71 12.26 -10.20 -10.41
C ASP A 71 13.67 -9.64 -10.22
N MET A 72 14.07 -9.48 -8.96
CA MET A 72 15.42 -9.07 -8.59
C MET A 72 16.32 -10.32 -8.59
N SER A 73 16.54 -10.86 -9.78
CA SER A 73 17.59 -11.86 -10.05
C SER A 73 18.93 -11.18 -10.32
#